data_AF-A0A962UW21-F1
#
_entry.id   AF-A0A962UW21-F1
#
_cell.length_a   1.000
_cell.length_b   1.000
_cell.length_c   1.000
_cell.angle_alpha   90.00
_cell.angle_beta   90.00
_cell.angle_gamma   90.00
#
_symmetry.space_group_name_H-M   'P 1'
#
loop_
_entity.id
_entity.type
_entity.pdbx_description
1 polymer ?
#
loop_
_entity_poly.entity_id
_entity_poly.type
_entity_poly.pdbx_seq_one_letter_code
_entity_poly.pdbx_strand_id
1 'polypeptide(L)'
;LHWAAQRFPPERVAHLRAKLEQWGGNSSGVNIANIDNVGNVHPDTFWWNYNLGNVKQRPFSAIWQDRSDPLMDGLKTRPRPLKGRCRACAYQAVCGGNTRVRAYQTTGDPWAADPACYLDDIEIGLPADFQSEPLQPWVQSEPIRFRPAAKRSAKLPTT
;
A
#
# COMPACT_ATOMS: atom_id res chain seq x y z
N LEU A 1 1.03 -17.90 8.95
CA LEU A 1 0.14 -18.89 9.63
C LEU A 1 0.89 -20.11 10.18
N HIS A 2 2.15 -20.35 9.81
CA HIS A 2 2.93 -21.53 10.24
C HIS A 2 2.99 -21.73 11.75
N TRP A 3 3.26 -20.67 12.53
CA TRP A 3 3.29 -20.76 13.98
C TRP A 3 1.95 -21.25 14.58
N ALA A 4 0.82 -20.79 14.03
CA ALA A 4 -0.50 -21.21 14.47
C ALA A 4 -0.79 -22.66 14.08
N ALA A 5 -0.38 -23.08 12.88
CA ALA A 5 -0.51 -24.46 12.41
C ALA A 5 0.23 -25.47 13.30
N GLN A 6 1.32 -25.06 13.94
CA GLN A 6 2.08 -25.91 14.87
C GLN A 6 1.45 -26.02 16.27
N ARG A 7 0.47 -25.17 16.61
CA ARG A 7 -0.01 -24.99 18.00
C ARG A 7 -1.51 -25.16 18.17
N PHE A 8 -2.28 -25.05 17.09
CA PHE A 8 -3.73 -25.09 17.14
C PHE A 8 -4.27 -26.15 16.19
N PRO A 9 -5.43 -26.73 16.53
CA PRO A 9 -6.15 -27.63 15.63
C PRO A 9 -6.45 -26.99 14.26
N PRO A 10 -6.50 -27.80 13.17
CA PRO A 10 -6.70 -27.29 11.81
C PRO A 10 -7.91 -26.39 11.64
N GLU A 11 -9.02 -26.67 12.34
CA GLU A 11 -10.24 -25.86 12.27
C GLU A 11 -10.04 -24.44 12.79
N ARG A 12 -9.23 -24.25 13.84
CA ARG A 12 -8.91 -22.91 14.36
C ARG A 12 -7.99 -22.15 13.41
N VAL A 13 -7.05 -22.85 12.77
CA VAL A 13 -6.13 -22.26 11.79
C VAL A 13 -6.89 -21.84 10.53
N ALA A 14 -7.83 -22.67 10.07
CA ALA A 14 -8.71 -22.35 8.95
C ALA A 14 -9.59 -21.13 9.29
N HIS A 15 -10.15 -21.07 10.50
CA HIS A 15 -10.92 -19.92 10.95
C HIS A 15 -10.08 -18.64 10.98
N LEU A 16 -8.85 -18.70 11.52
CA LEU A 16 -7.92 -17.57 11.54
C LEU A 16 -7.58 -17.10 10.12
N ARG A 17 -7.30 -18.02 9.21
CA ARG A 17 -7.07 -17.70 7.79
C ARG A 17 -8.26 -16.96 7.20
N ALA A 18 -9.48 -17.45 7.40
CA ALA A 18 -10.68 -16.80 6.90
C ALA A 18 -10.82 -15.35 7.41
N LYS A 19 -10.47 -15.09 8.68
CA LYS A 19 -10.48 -13.72 9.24
C LYS A 19 -9.41 -12.82 8.61
N LEU A 20 -8.22 -13.36 8.34
CA LEU A 20 -7.15 -12.62 7.68
C LEU A 20 -7.50 -12.30 6.22
N GLU A 21 -8.11 -13.23 5.50
CA GLU A 21 -8.57 -13.04 4.12
C GLU A 21 -9.75 -12.06 4.06
N GLN A 22 -10.65 -12.09 5.04
CA GLN A 22 -11.72 -11.10 5.18
C GLN A 22 -11.16 -9.68 5.38
N TRP A 23 -10.06 -9.55 6.13
CA TRP A 23 -9.35 -8.27 6.30
C TRP A 23 -8.64 -7.83 5.00
N GLY A 24 -8.04 -8.76 4.26
CA GLY A 24 -7.42 -8.51 2.95
C GLY A 24 -6.03 -7.88 2.99
N GLY A 25 -5.47 -7.70 4.19
CA GLY A 25 -4.11 -7.21 4.41
C GLY A 25 -3.99 -5.70 4.28
N ASN A 26 -3.31 -5.22 3.23
CA ASN A 26 -3.17 -3.78 3.01
C ASN A 26 -4.53 -3.09 2.83
N SER A 27 -4.80 -2.09 3.67
CA SER A 27 -6.10 -1.43 3.77
C SER A 27 -6.19 -0.07 3.07
N SER A 28 -5.13 0.38 2.39
CA SER A 28 -5.11 1.68 1.68
C SER A 28 -6.24 1.74 0.66
N GLY A 29 -7.00 2.85 0.62
CA GLY A 29 -8.10 3.02 -0.34
C GLY A 29 -9.37 2.20 -0.05
N VAL A 30 -9.37 1.38 1.01
CA VAL A 30 -10.47 0.46 1.37
C VAL A 30 -10.98 0.72 2.78
N ASN A 31 -10.22 0.32 3.81
CA ASN A 31 -10.63 0.43 5.22
C ASN A 31 -9.93 1.58 5.96
N ILE A 32 -8.88 2.15 5.38
CA ILE A 32 -8.13 3.29 5.93
C ILE A 32 -8.14 4.39 4.87
N ALA A 33 -8.32 5.62 5.34
CA ALA A 33 -8.14 6.86 4.59
C ALA A 33 -7.39 7.86 5.48
N ASN A 34 -6.76 8.85 4.88
CA ASN A 34 -6.20 9.99 5.61
C ASN A 34 -6.67 11.31 4.98
N ILE A 35 -6.98 12.31 5.80
CA ILE A 35 -7.28 13.67 5.35
C ILE A 35 -6.23 14.58 6.00
N ASP A 36 -5.42 15.25 5.20
CA ASP A 36 -4.35 16.12 5.72
C ASP A 36 -4.90 17.44 6.31
N ASN A 37 -4.02 18.22 6.90
CA ASN A 37 -4.35 19.49 7.56
C ASN A 37 -4.84 20.59 6.59
N VAL A 38 -4.67 20.43 5.28
CA VAL A 38 -5.19 21.36 4.27
C VAL A 38 -6.46 20.83 3.58
N GLY A 39 -6.86 19.59 3.88
CA GLY A 39 -8.10 18.94 3.44
C GLY A 39 -7.93 17.95 2.29
N ASN A 40 -6.71 17.62 1.88
CA ASN A 40 -6.48 16.62 0.83
C ASN A 40 -6.73 15.21 1.36
N VAL A 41 -7.34 14.37 0.53
CA VAL A 41 -7.62 12.97 0.83
C VAL A 41 -6.52 12.10 0.25
N HIS A 42 -5.99 11.22 1.09
CA HIS A 42 -4.93 10.27 0.76
C HIS A 42 -5.43 8.83 0.98
N PRO A 43 -4.92 7.85 0.20
CA PRO A 43 -5.27 6.45 0.39
C PRO A 43 -5.03 5.89 1.79
N ASP A 44 -4.00 6.38 2.49
CA ASP A 44 -3.74 6.15 3.92
C ASP A 44 -2.74 7.21 4.45
N THR A 45 -2.33 7.09 5.71
CA THR A 45 -1.38 7.99 6.41
C THR A 45 0.01 8.10 5.75
N PHE A 46 0.42 7.18 4.90
CA PHE A 46 1.75 7.17 4.29
C PHE A 46 1.76 7.77 2.88
N TRP A 47 0.60 8.01 2.25
CA TRP A 47 0.47 8.51 0.87
C TRP A 47 0.45 10.05 0.75
N TRP A 48 1.24 10.77 1.54
CA TRP A 48 1.25 12.25 1.53
C TRP A 48 1.61 12.86 0.17
N ASN A 49 2.22 12.08 -0.71
CA ASN A 49 2.63 12.48 -2.05
C ASN A 49 1.57 12.19 -3.14
N TYR A 50 0.40 11.64 -2.80
CA TYR A 50 -0.67 11.34 -3.74
C TYR A 50 -2.01 11.86 -3.23
N ASN A 51 -2.67 12.72 -4.02
CA ASN A 51 -3.91 13.39 -3.64
C ASN A 51 -5.10 12.86 -4.46
N LEU A 52 -6.11 12.32 -3.79
CA LEU A 52 -7.35 11.83 -4.41
C LEU A 52 -8.41 12.93 -4.59
N GLY A 53 -8.22 14.09 -3.95
CA GLY A 53 -9.14 15.23 -3.98
C GLY A 53 -9.16 15.97 -2.65
N ASN A 54 -9.88 17.08 -2.56
CA ASN A 54 -9.94 17.89 -1.35
C ASN A 54 -11.37 18.04 -0.80
N VAL A 55 -11.55 17.81 0.50
CA VAL A 55 -12.87 17.85 1.15
C VAL A 55 -13.49 19.24 1.22
N LYS A 56 -12.69 20.30 1.01
CA LYS A 56 -13.18 21.69 0.88
C LYS A 56 -13.82 21.95 -0.50
N GLN A 57 -13.63 21.05 -1.47
CA GLN A 57 -14.13 21.19 -2.84
C GLN A 57 -15.29 20.23 -3.13
N ARG A 58 -15.22 19.00 -2.61
CA ARG A 58 -16.25 17.97 -2.80
C ARG A 58 -16.40 17.10 -1.53
N PRO A 59 -17.61 16.58 -1.22
CA PRO A 59 -17.82 15.75 -0.03
C PRO A 59 -16.90 14.51 -0.04
N PHE A 60 -16.35 14.14 1.12
CA PHE A 60 -15.46 12.97 1.27
C PHE A 60 -16.08 11.70 0.68
N SER A 61 -17.38 11.47 0.86
CA SER A 61 -18.08 10.30 0.28
C SER A 61 -17.98 10.23 -1.24
N ALA A 62 -18.02 11.37 -1.94
CA ALA A 62 -17.83 11.43 -3.37
C ALA A 62 -16.37 11.14 -3.75
N ILE A 63 -15.40 11.74 -3.05
CA ILE A 63 -13.95 11.48 -3.25
C ILE A 63 -13.64 10.00 -3.07
N TRP A 64 -14.14 9.43 -1.97
CA TRP A 64 -13.77 8.09 -1.53
C TRP A 64 -14.42 6.98 -2.35
N GLN A 65 -15.53 7.25 -3.04
CA GLN A 65 -16.18 6.28 -3.94
C GLN A 65 -15.76 6.44 -5.40
N ASP A 66 -15.09 7.55 -5.74
CA ASP A 66 -14.62 7.83 -7.09
C ASP A 66 -13.50 6.87 -7.51
N ARG A 67 -13.76 6.07 -8.54
CA ARG A 67 -12.82 5.11 -9.16
C ARG A 67 -12.26 5.61 -10.49
N SER A 68 -12.46 6.88 -10.84
CA SER A 68 -11.85 7.45 -12.05
C SER A 68 -10.33 7.62 -11.91
N ASP A 69 -9.82 7.73 -10.68
CA ASP A 69 -8.40 7.70 -10.38
C ASP A 69 -7.86 6.25 -10.46
N PRO A 70 -6.85 5.97 -11.31
CA PRO A 70 -6.34 4.61 -11.51
C PRO A 70 -5.74 3.96 -10.24
N LEU A 71 -5.14 4.74 -9.36
CA LEU A 71 -4.63 4.23 -8.08
C LEU A 71 -5.82 3.81 -7.20
N MET A 72 -6.83 4.67 -7.09
CA MET A 72 -8.01 4.38 -6.26
C MET A 72 -8.78 3.16 -6.77
N ASP A 73 -8.96 3.03 -8.09
CA ASP A 73 -9.62 1.86 -8.67
C ASP A 73 -8.84 0.58 -8.38
N GLY A 74 -7.52 0.59 -8.59
CA GLY A 74 -6.69 -0.58 -8.30
C GLY A 74 -6.65 -0.92 -6.80
N LEU A 75 -6.67 0.07 -5.91
CA LEU A 75 -6.67 -0.16 -4.45
C LEU A 75 -7.96 -0.82 -3.97
N LYS A 76 -9.10 -0.47 -4.61
CA LYS A 76 -10.41 -1.04 -4.32
C LYS A 76 -10.73 -2.31 -5.11
N THR A 77 -9.86 -2.72 -6.04
CA THR A 77 -10.03 -3.96 -6.81
C THR A 77 -9.65 -5.17 -5.97
N ARG A 78 -10.43 -6.26 -6.09
CA ARG A 78 -10.23 -7.51 -5.36
C ARG A 78 -10.26 -8.70 -6.34
N PRO A 79 -9.21 -9.55 -6.39
CA PRO A 79 -7.90 -9.34 -5.76
C PRO A 79 -7.19 -8.12 -6.35
N ARG A 80 -6.26 -7.51 -5.60
CA ARG A 80 -5.49 -6.38 -6.13
C ARG A 80 -4.67 -6.79 -7.36
N PRO A 81 -4.47 -5.88 -8.33
CA PRO A 81 -3.80 -6.19 -9.60
C PRO A 81 -2.27 -6.27 -9.45
N LEU A 82 -1.78 -7.08 -8.51
CA LEU A 82 -0.35 -7.22 -8.21
C LEU A 82 0.41 -7.88 -9.36
N LYS A 83 1.63 -7.42 -9.59
CA LYS A 83 2.54 -7.91 -10.62
C LYS A 83 3.68 -8.76 -10.02
N GLY A 84 4.53 -9.29 -10.89
CA GLY A 84 5.72 -10.07 -10.50
C GLY A 84 5.38 -11.27 -9.61
N ARG A 85 6.24 -11.59 -8.66
CA ARG A 85 6.05 -12.69 -7.70
C ARG A 85 4.74 -12.62 -6.91
N CYS A 86 4.27 -11.40 -6.62
CA CYS A 86 3.06 -11.21 -5.81
C CYS A 86 1.77 -11.63 -6.54
N ARG A 87 1.77 -11.72 -7.87
CA ARG A 87 0.60 -12.14 -8.67
C ARG A 87 0.20 -13.60 -8.42
N ALA A 88 1.16 -14.44 -8.03
CA ALA A 88 1.00 -15.88 -7.84
C ALA A 88 1.33 -16.29 -6.40
N CYS A 89 1.46 -15.32 -5.50
CA CYS A 89 1.76 -15.53 -4.09
C CYS A 89 0.58 -16.18 -3.35
N ALA A 90 0.83 -17.29 -2.64
CA ALA A 90 -0.17 -18.00 -1.84
C ALA A 90 -0.78 -17.15 -0.69
N TYR A 91 -0.15 -16.03 -0.35
CA TYR A 91 -0.62 -15.09 0.67
C TYR A 91 -1.28 -13.84 0.09
N GLN A 92 -1.54 -13.77 -1.23
CA GLN A 92 -2.13 -12.59 -1.86
C GLN A 92 -3.45 -12.17 -1.19
N ALA A 93 -4.33 -13.12 -0.88
CA ALA A 93 -5.62 -12.83 -0.23
C ALA A 93 -5.48 -12.34 1.22
N VAL A 94 -4.39 -12.70 1.91
CA VAL A 94 -4.13 -12.32 3.31
C VAL A 94 -3.34 -11.02 3.42
N CYS A 95 -2.32 -10.86 2.58
CA CYS A 95 -1.38 -9.75 2.63
C CYS A 95 -1.83 -8.58 1.77
N GLY A 96 -2.46 -8.89 0.63
CA GLY A 96 -2.87 -7.91 -0.35
C GLY A 96 -1.68 -7.13 -0.92
N GLY A 97 -0.44 -7.64 -0.85
CA GLY A 97 0.82 -7.13 -1.43
C GLY A 97 1.70 -6.20 -0.54
N ASN A 98 1.50 -6.18 0.78
CA ASN A 98 2.25 -5.35 1.75
C ASN A 98 2.06 -3.82 1.57
N THR A 99 3.07 -2.98 1.49
CA THR A 99 2.94 -1.50 1.53
C THR A 99 2.99 -0.93 0.12
N ARG A 100 1.86 -0.41 -0.37
CA ARG A 100 1.82 0.09 -1.76
C ARG A 100 2.56 1.37 -2.02
N VAL A 101 2.54 2.30 -1.06
CA VAL A 101 3.32 3.53 -1.23
C VAL A 101 4.81 3.22 -1.33
N ARG A 102 5.30 2.18 -0.63
CA ARG A 102 6.71 1.78 -0.73
C ARG A 102 7.03 1.24 -2.12
N ALA A 103 6.26 0.28 -2.62
CA ALA A 103 6.41 -0.22 -4.00
C ALA A 103 6.38 0.94 -5.02
N TYR A 104 5.44 1.87 -4.86
CA TYR A 104 5.33 3.04 -5.73
C TYR A 104 6.54 3.98 -5.64
N GLN A 105 7.02 4.30 -4.45
CA GLN A 105 8.16 5.20 -4.25
C GLN A 105 9.48 4.62 -4.73
N THR A 106 9.64 3.30 -4.70
CA THR A 106 10.87 2.65 -5.14
C THR A 106 10.89 2.29 -6.62
N THR A 107 9.73 2.00 -7.23
CA THR A 107 9.65 1.48 -8.60
C THR A 107 8.87 2.37 -9.57
N GLY A 108 8.10 3.34 -9.07
CA GLY A 108 7.11 4.08 -9.85
C GLY A 108 5.82 3.31 -10.13
N ASP A 109 5.71 2.04 -9.73
CA ASP A 109 4.53 1.20 -9.93
C ASP A 109 3.95 0.74 -8.58
N PRO A 110 2.73 1.18 -8.21
CA PRO A 110 2.10 0.75 -6.97
C PRO A 110 1.73 -0.74 -6.99
N TRP A 111 1.79 -1.42 -8.13
CA TRP A 111 1.43 -2.83 -8.26
C TRP A 111 2.65 -3.75 -8.34
N ALA A 112 3.86 -3.20 -8.35
CA ALA A 112 5.09 -3.95 -8.23
C ALA A 112 5.20 -4.66 -6.86
N ALA A 113 6.10 -5.63 -6.80
CA ALA A 113 6.39 -6.31 -5.55
C ALA A 113 7.02 -5.34 -4.54
N ASP A 114 6.60 -5.45 -3.29
CA ASP A 114 7.12 -4.60 -2.22
C ASP A 114 8.55 -5.05 -1.84
N PRO A 115 9.56 -4.16 -1.92
CA PRO A 115 10.95 -4.51 -1.63
C PRO A 115 11.22 -4.94 -0.18
N ALA A 116 10.31 -4.66 0.76
CA ALA A 116 10.44 -5.11 2.14
C ALA A 116 9.77 -6.48 2.41
N CYS A 117 9.28 -7.18 1.39
CA CYS A 117 8.83 -8.55 1.55
C CYS A 117 10.03 -9.45 1.87
N TYR A 118 10.03 -10.06 3.06
CA TYR A 118 11.09 -10.92 3.53
C TYR A 118 10.95 -12.39 3.10
N LEU A 119 9.80 -12.77 2.54
CA LEU A 119 9.53 -14.14 2.15
C LEU A 119 10.23 -14.45 0.82
N ASP A 120 10.85 -15.61 0.71
CA ASP A 120 11.39 -16.11 -0.55
C ASP A 120 10.30 -16.69 -1.46
N ASP A 121 10.67 -17.06 -2.69
CA ASP A 121 9.73 -17.56 -3.70
C ASP A 121 9.11 -18.91 -3.30
N ILE A 122 9.87 -19.77 -2.62
CA ILE A 122 9.41 -21.08 -2.16
C ILE A 122 8.38 -20.89 -1.03
N GLU A 123 8.65 -19.99 -0.08
CA GLU A 123 7.76 -19.70 1.05
C GLU A 123 6.41 -19.14 0.61
N ILE A 124 6.38 -18.37 -0.49
CA ILE A 124 5.14 -17.85 -1.07
C ILE A 124 4.46 -18.83 -2.04
N GLY A 125 5.00 -20.04 -2.21
CA GLY A 125 4.41 -21.11 -3.01
C GLY A 125 4.72 -21.07 -4.51
N LEU A 126 5.78 -20.36 -4.92
CA LEU A 126 6.27 -20.38 -6.29
C LEU A 126 7.26 -21.54 -6.49
N PRO A 127 7.34 -22.11 -7.71
CA PRO A 127 8.29 -23.16 -8.00
C PRO A 127 9.73 -22.61 -7.99
N ALA A 128 10.70 -23.48 -7.71
CA ALA A 128 12.10 -23.09 -7.52
C ALA A 128 12.77 -22.50 -8.78
N ASP A 129 12.20 -22.76 -9.96
CA ASP A 129 12.64 -22.21 -11.25
C ASP A 129 11.97 -20.87 -11.60
N PHE A 130 11.06 -20.37 -10.75
CA PHE A 130 10.40 -19.09 -10.97
C PHE A 130 11.43 -17.96 -10.97
N GLN A 131 11.51 -17.23 -12.08
CA GLN A 131 12.41 -16.10 -12.23
C GLN A 131 11.71 -14.81 -11.76
N SER A 132 11.73 -14.55 -10.46
CA SER A 132 11.31 -13.25 -9.94
C SER A 132 12.42 -12.21 -10.08
N GLU A 133 12.05 -10.95 -10.34
CA GLU A 133 13.02 -9.87 -10.21
C GLU A 133 13.44 -9.73 -8.74
N PRO A 134 14.74 -9.62 -8.44
CA PRO A 134 15.21 -9.50 -7.07
C PRO A 134 14.62 -8.28 -6.39
N LEU A 135 14.09 -8.46 -5.18
CA LEU A 135 13.67 -7.35 -4.35
C LEU A 135 14.90 -6.60 -3.86
N GLN A 136 15.16 -5.44 -4.45
CA GLN A 136 16.24 -4.57 -3.99
C GLN A 136 15.75 -3.77 -2.78
N PRO A 137 16.42 -3.85 -1.63
CA PRO A 137 16.18 -2.92 -0.54
C PRO A 137 16.33 -1.49 -1.05
N TRP A 138 15.53 -0.55 -0.52
CA TRP A 138 15.77 0.84 -0.82
C TRP A 138 17.14 1.25 -0.26
N VAL A 139 18.05 1.64 -1.15
CA VAL A 139 19.36 2.19 -0.79
C VAL A 139 19.33 3.67 -1.11
N GLN A 140 19.60 4.50 -0.10
CA GLN A 140 19.73 5.93 -0.28
C GLN A 140 20.99 6.23 -1.11
N SER A 141 20.83 6.45 -2.41
CA SER A 141 21.96 6.74 -3.30
C SER A 141 22.50 8.16 -3.15
N GLU A 142 21.67 9.11 -2.70
CA GLU A 142 22.05 10.51 -2.48
C GLU A 142 21.69 10.99 -1.06
N PRO A 143 22.49 11.87 -0.44
CA PRO A 143 22.14 12.46 0.85
C PRO A 143 20.79 13.20 0.75
N ILE A 144 19.93 13.03 1.77
CA ILE A 144 18.64 13.72 1.86
C ILE A 144 18.92 15.23 1.83
N ARG A 145 18.63 15.85 0.68
CA ARG A 145 18.70 17.31 0.54
C ARG A 145 17.39 17.87 1.06
N PHE A 146 17.41 18.37 2.29
CA PHE A 146 16.31 19.20 2.78
C PHE A 146 16.19 20.43 1.87
N ARG A 147 15.12 20.52 1.10
CA ARG A 147 14.79 21.77 0.40
C ARG A 147 14.61 22.85 1.47
N PRO A 148 15.34 23.98 1.40
CA PRO A 148 15.10 25.08 2.30
C PRO A 148 13.62 25.47 2.20
N ALA A 149 12.97 25.67 3.34
CA ALA A 149 11.61 26.20 3.34
C ALA A 149 11.60 27.47 2.47
N ALA A 150 10.75 27.50 1.44
CA ALA A 150 10.55 28.72 0.66
C ALA A 150 10.17 29.82 1.65
N LYS A 151 10.98 30.89 1.73
CA LYS A 151 10.68 32.05 2.58
C LYS A 151 9.33 32.60 2.12
N ARG A 152 8.25 32.27 2.85
CA ARG A 152 6.97 32.94 2.69
C ARG A 152 7.18 34.37 3.16
N SER A 153 7.28 35.31 2.22
CA SER A 153 7.33 36.73 2.54
C SER A 153 5.97 37.13 3.11
N ALA A 154 5.84 37.04 4.44
CA ALA A 154 4.66 37.52 5.14
C ALA A 154 4.63 39.05 5.05
N LYS A 155 3.89 39.60 4.10
CA LYS A 155 3.40 40.98 4.22
C LYS A 155 2.28 40.93 5.25
N LEU A 156 2.54 41.39 6.48
CA LEU A 156 1.48 41.64 7.44
C LEU A 156 0.53 42.71 6.84
N PRO A 157 -0.80 42.51 6.89
CA PRO A 157 -1.73 43.58 6.56
C PRO A 157 -1.60 44.68 7.61
N THR A 158 -1.24 45.89 7.18
CA THR A 158 -1.40 47.10 7.96
C THR A 158 -2.86 47.55 7.87
N THR A 159 -3.63 47.32 8.92
CA THR A 159 -4.86 48.05 9.26
C THR A 159 -4.97 48.10 10.76
#